data_AF-A0A7H8SC50-F1
#
_entry.id   AF-A0A7H8SC50-F1
#
_cell.length_a   1.000
_cell.length_b   1.000
_cell.length_c   1.000
_cell.angle_alpha   90.00
_cell.angle_beta   90.00
_cell.angle_gamma   90.00
#
_symmetry.space_group_name_H-M   'P 1'
#
loop_
_entity.id
_entity.type
_entity.pdbx_description
1 polymer ?
#
loop_
_entity_poly.entity_id
_entity_poly.type
_entity_poly.pdbx_seq_one_letter_code
_entity_poly.pdbx_strand_id
1 'polypeptide(L)' 'MEDNVVSFKNNAKRFNCSDEELIKKLQDLISRFQDPNLSKKDREAVFQRINQLTDQLTGENDGYHKCDL' A
#
# COMPACT_ATOMS: atom_id res chain seq x y z
N MET A 1 -12.03 29.55 -18.26
CA MET A 1 -12.03 28.18 -17.68
C MET A 1 -10.58 27.83 -17.48
N GLU A 2 -10.10 27.90 -16.25
CA GLU A 2 -8.72 27.53 -15.91
C GLU A 2 -8.70 26.02 -15.67
N ASP A 3 -8.05 25.29 -16.58
CA ASP A 3 -7.78 23.87 -16.46
C ASP A 3 -6.71 23.67 -15.38
N ASN A 4 -7.14 23.32 -14.17
CA ASN A 4 -6.27 22.89 -13.08
C ASN A 4 -5.72 21.49 -13.40
N VAL A 5 -4.81 21.41 -14.36
CA VAL A 5 -4.05 20.19 -14.62
C VAL A 5 -3.04 20.02 -13.50
N VAL A 6 -3.41 19.23 -12.49
CA VAL A 6 -2.48 18.78 -11.45
C VAL A 6 -1.42 17.92 -12.12
N SER A 7 -0.28 18.53 -12.44
CA SER A 7 0.91 17.81 -12.90
C SER A 7 1.53 17.12 -11.70
N PHE A 8 1.15 15.85 -11.50
CA PHE A 8 1.91 14.97 -10.62
C PHE A 8 3.27 14.75 -11.27
N LYS A 9 4.30 15.42 -10.74
CA LYS A 9 5.69 15.09 -11.07
C LYS A 9 5.85 13.60 -10.79
N ASN A 10 5.99 12.82 -11.86
CA ASN A 10 6.50 11.45 -11.80
C ASN A 10 7.94 11.54 -11.31
N ASN A 11 8.10 11.70 -10.00
CA ASN A 11 9.28 11.23 -9.32
C ASN A 11 9.25 9.74 -9.58
N ALA A 12 10.11 9.28 -10.49
CA ALA A 12 10.44 7.88 -10.60
C ALA A 12 11.07 7.45 -9.26
N LYS A 13 10.24 7.32 -8.22
CA LYS A 13 10.53 6.51 -7.04
C LYS A 13 10.85 5.16 -7.67
N ARG A 14 12.10 4.73 -7.51
CA ARG A 14 12.50 3.38 -7.84
C ARG A 14 11.48 2.49 -7.14
N PHE A 15 10.56 1.92 -7.90
CA PHE A 15 9.70 0.86 -7.40
C PHE A 15 10.68 -0.27 -7.06
N ASN A 16 11.07 -0.32 -5.80
CA ASN A 16 11.97 -1.37 -5.34
C ASN A 16 11.18 -2.67 -5.45
N CYS A 17 11.85 -3.80 -5.68
CA CYS A 17 11.17 -5.10 -5.77
C CYS A 17 10.27 -5.36 -4.53
N SER A 18 10.67 -4.85 -3.37
CA SER A 18 9.89 -4.85 -2.13
C SER A 18 8.57 -4.08 -2.22
N ASP A 19 8.51 -2.96 -2.93
CA ASP A 19 7.29 -2.14 -3.04
C ASP A 19 6.26 -2.86 -3.92
N GLU A 20 6.69 -3.51 -5.02
CA GLU A 20 5.78 -4.32 -5.84
C GLU A 20 5.21 -5.51 -5.07
N GLU A 21 6.02 -6.17 -4.25
CA GLU A 21 5.56 -7.26 -3.38
C GLU A 21 4.58 -6.76 -2.30
N LEU A 22 4.84 -5.59 -1.72
CA LEU A 22 3.94 -4.96 -0.75
C LEU A 22 2.60 -4.56 -1.39
N ILE A 23 2.63 -4.00 -2.60
CA ILE A 23 1.43 -3.65 -3.36
C ILE A 23 0.62 -4.92 -3.68
N LYS A 24 1.27 -6.01 -4.11
CA LYS A 24 0.57 -7.30 -4.33
C LYS A 24 -0.07 -7.84 -3.05
N LYS A 25 0.62 -7.75 -1.91
CA LYS A 25 0.06 -8.16 -0.61
C LYS A 25 -1.14 -7.30 -0.20
N LEU A 26 -1.09 -5.99 -0.46
CA LEU A 26 -2.23 -5.10 -0.22
C LEU A 26 -3.43 -5.46 -1.09
N GLN A 27 -3.21 -5.76 -2.38
CA GLN A 27 -4.28 -6.18 -3.28
C GLN A 27 -4.98 -7.45 -2.78
N ASP A 28 -4.22 -8.47 -2.36
CA ASP A 28 -4.78 -9.72 -1.79
C ASP A 28 -5.62 -9.44 -0.53
N LEU A 29 -5.12 -8.58 0.38
CA LEU A 29 -5.85 -8.21 1.59
C LEU A 29 -7.12 -7.43 1.30
N ILE A 30 -7.12 -6.52 0.32
CA ILE A 30 -8.32 -5.79 -0.12
C ILE A 30 -9.34 -6.76 -0.70
N SER A 31 -8.93 -7.73 -1.51
CA SER A 31 -9.83 -8.76 -2.03
C SER A 31 -10.44 -9.58 -0.89
N ARG A 32 -9.66 -9.96 0.13
CA ARG A 32 -10.20 -10.65 1.32
C ARG A 32 -11.15 -9.77 2.12
N PHE A 33 -10.86 -8.48 2.26
CA PHE A 33 -11.70 -7.53 3.00
C PHE A 33 -13.10 -7.39 2.39
N GLN A 34 -13.18 -7.52 1.06
CA GLN A 34 -14.44 -7.48 0.29
C GLN A 34 -15.26 -8.78 0.38
N ASP A 35 -14.75 -9.84 1.00
CA ASP A 35 -15.52 -11.07 1.18
C ASP A 35 -16.76 -10.80 2.06
N PRO A 36 -17.98 -11.07 1.55
CA PRO A 36 -19.22 -10.82 2.29
C PRO A 36 -19.38 -11.74 3.50
N ASN A 37 -18.72 -12.91 3.51
CA ASN A 37 -18.76 -13.90 4.59
C ASN A 37 -17.70 -13.62 5.66
N LEU A 38 -16.82 -12.63 5.46
CA LEU A 38 -15.80 -12.29 6.44
C LEU A 38 -16.45 -11.79 7.73
N SER A 39 -16.10 -12.42 8.85
CA SER A 39 -16.61 -12.00 10.15
C SER A 39 -16.16 -10.58 10.48
N LYS A 40 -16.92 -9.85 11.32
CA LYS A 40 -16.54 -8.50 11.74
C LYS A 40 -15.14 -8.46 12.38
N LYS A 41 -14.81 -9.47 13.19
CA LYS A 41 -13.50 -9.58 13.87
C LYS A 41 -12.37 -9.77 12.86
N ASP A 42 -12.57 -10.63 11.86
CA ASP A 42 -11.56 -10.88 10.84
C ASP A 42 -11.42 -9.70 9.88
N ARG A 43 -12.53 -9.01 9.59
CA ARG A 43 -12.55 -7.77 8.80
C ARG A 43 -11.73 -6.67 9.46
N GLU A 44 -11.86 -6.49 10.78
CA GLU A 44 -11.01 -5.58 11.56
C GLU A 44 -9.54 -5.98 11.45
N ALA A 45 -9.20 -7.27 11.63
CA ALA A 45 -7.82 -7.73 11.55
C ALA A 45 -7.20 -7.50 10.15
N VAL A 46 -7.96 -7.75 9.09
CA VAL A 46 -7.54 -7.48 7.70
C VAL A 46 -7.35 -5.98 7.48
N PHE A 47 -8.26 -5.14 7.98
CA PHE A 47 -8.15 -3.69 7.87
C PHE A 47 -6.90 -3.13 8.56
N GLN A 48 -6.63 -3.59 9.79
CA GLN A 48 -5.42 -3.20 10.52
C GLN A 48 -4.15 -3.60 9.75
N ARG A 49 -4.17 -4.76 9.10
CA ARG A 49 -3.04 -5.21 8.29
C ARG A 49 -2.84 -4.37 7.02
N ILE A 50 -3.92 -3.94 6.39
CA ILE A 50 -3.88 -3.01 5.25
C ILE A 50 -3.25 -1.68 5.67
N ASN A 51 -3.66 -1.11 6.80
CA ASN A 51 -3.07 0.14 7.31
C ASN A 51 -1.56 -0.02 7.53
N GLN A 52 -1.14 -1.07 8.24
CA GLN A 52 0.29 -1.34 8.50
C GLN A 52 1.16 -1.45 7.25
N LEU A 53 0.65 -2.10 6.19
CA LEU A 53 1.39 -2.23 4.93
C LEU A 53 1.35 -0.95 4.10
N THR A 54 0.28 -0.16 4.24
CA THR A 54 0.18 1.16 3.60
C THR A 54 1.19 2.12 4.22
N ASP A 55 1.32 2.14 5.55
CA ASP A 55 2.32 2.94 6.27
C ASP A 55 3.76 2.58 5.85
N GLN A 56 4.02 1.29 5.59
CA GLN A 56 5.30 0.80 5.06
C GLN A 56 5.57 1.31 3.64
N LEU A 57 4.54 1.42 2.78
CA LEU A 57 4.68 1.92 1.41
C LEU A 57 4.78 3.45 1.33
N THR A 58 4.06 4.17 2.20
CA THR A 58 4.11 5.63 2.23
C THR A 58 5.41 6.13 2.83
N GLY A 59 6.12 5.28 3.58
CA GLY A 59 7.40 5.62 4.21
C GLY A 59 7.22 6.57 5.39
N GLU A 60 6.04 6.59 6.01
CA GLU A 60 5.80 7.35 7.24
C GLU A 60 6.55 6.79 8.46
N ASN A 61 7.28 5.67 8.30
CA ASN A 61 8.38 5.30 9.18
C ASN A 61 9.71 5.50 8.45
N ASP A 62 10.40 6.60 8.80
CA ASP A 62 11.79 6.88 8.44
C ASP A 62 12.69 5.65 8.62
N GLY A 63 13.29 5.17 7.54
CA GLY A 63 14.33 4.15 7.64
C GLY A 63 14.52 3.34 6.38
N TYR A 64 15.34 3.86 5.46
CA TYR A 64 15.98 3.15 4.35
C TYR A 64 16.11 1.63 4.60
N HIS A 65 15.38 0.82 3.83
CA HIS A 65 15.73 -0.59 3.62
C HIS A 65 16.39 -0.73 2.26
N LYS A 66 17.72 -0.74 2.31
CA LYS A 66 18.63 -1.04 1.21
C LYS A 66 18.53 -2.55 0.96
N CYS A 67 18.14 -2.96 -0.25
CA CYS A 67 18.25 -4.34 -0.67
C CYS A 67 19.73 -4.67 -0.88
N ASP A 68 20.31 -5.50 -0.02
CA ASP A 68 21.55 -6.21 -0.33
C ASP A 68 21.19 -7.46 -1.15
N LEU A 69 21.81 -7.56 -2.33
CA LEU A 69 21.69 -8.66 -3.28
C LEU A 69 22.60 -9.83 -2.87
#